data_AF-A0A965KQN3-F1
#
_entry.id   AF-A0A965KQN3-F1
#
_cell.length_a   1.000
_cell.length_b   1.000
_cell.length_c   1.000
_cell.angle_alpha   90.00
_cell.angle_beta   90.00
_cell.angle_gamma   90.00
#
_symmetry.space_group_name_H-M   'P 1'
#
loop_
_entity.id
_entity.type
_entity.pdbx_description
1 polymer ?
#
loop_
_entity_poly.entity_id
_entity_poly.type
_entity_poly.pdbx_seq_one_letter_code
_entity_poly.pdbx_strand_id
1 'polypeptide(L)'
;MGVRFRYSRWDGTQQGFELDADSLIKEVADELIHHGDPNAALRRIMQQGLRDRNGREIEGLRETLRKLRERKKEIRESGQLGGEFDDVAKELEDIVDEERLAVDEAERRANESGDERRAAVARDAAAERRLRLDMLPDDLARKVDELSHYDFQSEDSRRRFEQLVERLRQQVAQRQFEQVSSAAKNMSPEDVAR
;
A
#
# COMPACT_ATOMS: atom_id res chain seq x y z
N MET A 1 15.96 4.21 -18.10
CA MET A 1 16.67 4.79 -16.93
C MET A 1 15.63 5.15 -15.88
N GLY A 2 15.53 4.38 -14.79
CA GLY A 2 14.56 4.65 -13.72
C GLY A 2 15.20 5.53 -12.65
N VAL A 3 14.70 6.76 -12.50
CA VAL A 3 15.18 7.69 -11.47
C VAL A 3 14.66 7.20 -10.12
N ARG A 4 15.54 6.73 -9.22
CA ARG A 4 15.14 6.34 -7.86
C ARG A 4 15.04 7.60 -7.01
N PHE A 5 13.83 7.92 -6.57
CA PHE A 5 13.58 9.01 -5.63
C PHE A 5 13.67 8.49 -4.20
N ARG A 6 14.58 9.05 -3.41
CA ARG A 6 14.73 8.77 -1.98
C ARG A 6 14.03 9.87 -1.20
N TYR A 7 12.93 9.53 -0.56
CA TYR A 7 12.18 10.47 0.26
C TYR A 7 12.74 10.45 1.69
N SER A 8 13.17 11.60 2.19
CA SER A 8 13.56 11.81 3.59
C SER A 8 12.61 12.83 4.24
N ARG A 9 12.49 12.78 5.56
CA ARG A 9 11.83 13.85 6.32
C ARG A 9 12.62 15.15 6.11
N TRP A 10 11.91 16.25 5.90
CA TRP A 10 12.47 17.58 5.75
C TRP A 10 13.10 18.03 7.07
N ASP A 11 14.42 18.18 7.10
CA ASP A 11 15.19 18.59 8.29
C ASP A 11 15.71 20.04 8.17
N GLY A 12 15.35 20.73 7.09
CA GLY A 12 15.72 22.13 6.83
C GLY A 12 17.14 22.31 6.30
N THR A 13 17.92 21.23 6.15
CA THR A 13 19.28 21.28 5.59
C THR A 13 19.33 20.87 4.11
N GLN A 14 18.22 20.42 3.54
CA GLN A 14 18.11 20.14 2.12
C GLN A 14 18.20 21.46 1.34
N GLN A 15 19.31 21.66 0.62
CA GLN A 15 19.42 22.72 -0.37
C GLN A 15 18.47 22.38 -1.54
N GLY A 16 17.31 23.03 -1.56
CA GLY A 16 16.37 22.97 -2.67
C GLY A 16 16.95 23.59 -3.93
N PHE A 17 16.29 23.32 -5.06
CA PHE A 17 16.57 23.85 -6.41
C PHE A 17 17.24 25.22 -6.37
N GLU A 18 18.42 25.36 -6.99
CA GLU A 18 19.08 26.66 -7.17
C GLU A 18 18.23 27.54 -8.08
N LEU A 19 17.25 28.21 -7.47
CA LEU A 19 16.52 29.29 -8.06
C LEU A 19 17.44 30.51 -7.96
N ASP A 20 17.97 30.94 -9.10
CA ASP A 20 18.74 32.18 -9.21
C ASP A 20 17.94 33.34 -8.60
N ALA A 21 18.42 33.84 -7.46
CA ALA A 21 17.71 34.80 -6.62
C ALA A 21 17.42 36.10 -7.39
N ASP A 22 18.29 36.46 -8.35
CA ASP A 22 18.16 37.66 -9.16
C ASP A 22 17.01 37.56 -10.17
N SER A 23 16.74 36.35 -10.67
CA SER A 23 15.62 36.06 -11.57
C SER A 23 14.26 36.11 -10.85
N LEU A 24 14.21 35.71 -9.58
CA LEU A 24 13.02 35.85 -8.71
C LEU A 24 12.72 37.31 -8.37
N ILE A 25 13.75 38.12 -8.11
CA ILE A 25 13.60 39.53 -7.72
C ILE A 25 13.10 40.39 -8.88
N LYS A 26 13.51 40.11 -10.11
CA LYS A 26 13.12 40.91 -11.28
C LYS A 26 11.63 40.79 -11.63
N GLU A 27 11.07 39.59 -11.51
CA GLU A 27 9.65 39.37 -11.83
C GLU A 27 8.73 39.84 -10.69
N VAL A 28 9.17 39.72 -9.43
CA VAL A 28 8.48 40.30 -8.26
C VAL A 28 8.44 41.83 -8.36
N ALA A 29 9.47 42.46 -8.91
CA ALA A 29 9.54 43.91 -9.08
C ALA A 29 8.58 44.46 -10.16
N ASP A 30 8.44 43.76 -11.30
CA ASP A 30 7.51 44.18 -12.36
C ASP A 30 6.03 44.01 -11.96
N GLU A 31 5.71 43.05 -11.08
CA GLU A 31 4.32 42.78 -10.65
C GLU A 31 3.92 43.46 -9.32
N LEU A 32 4.89 43.89 -8.52
CA LEU A 32 4.70 44.76 -7.34
C LEU A 32 3.97 46.06 -7.67
N ILE A 33 4.14 46.57 -8.90
CA ILE A 33 3.61 47.88 -9.31
C ILE A 33 2.10 47.85 -9.57
N HIS A 34 1.50 46.69 -9.89
CA HIS A 34 0.08 46.65 -10.23
C HIS A 34 -0.84 46.11 -9.12
N HIS A 35 -0.49 45.06 -8.35
CA HIS A 35 -1.48 44.39 -7.47
C HIS A 35 -1.05 44.05 -6.02
N GLY A 36 0.16 44.40 -5.57
CA GLY A 36 0.45 44.61 -4.13
C GLY A 36 0.43 43.42 -3.15
N ASP A 37 0.49 42.15 -3.58
CA ASP A 37 0.80 41.03 -2.65
C ASP A 37 1.63 39.92 -3.33
N PRO A 38 2.96 39.90 -3.12
CA PRO A 38 3.86 38.85 -3.60
C PRO A 38 3.46 37.44 -3.14
N ASN A 39 2.85 37.31 -1.96
CA ASN A 39 2.38 36.01 -1.48
C ASN A 39 1.16 35.51 -2.27
N ALA A 40 0.33 36.42 -2.77
CA ALA A 40 -0.79 36.06 -3.64
C ALA A 40 -0.31 35.58 -5.01
N ALA A 41 0.74 36.18 -5.56
CA ALA A 41 1.37 35.75 -6.81
C ALA A 41 2.02 34.36 -6.67
N LEU A 42 2.83 34.15 -5.63
CA LEU A 42 3.45 32.85 -5.34
C LEU A 42 2.40 31.74 -5.13
N ARG A 43 1.33 32.01 -4.37
CA ARG A 43 0.22 31.06 -4.19
C ARG A 43 -0.45 30.69 -5.50
N ARG A 44 -0.62 31.66 -6.42
CA ARG A 44 -1.22 31.41 -7.74
C ARG A 44 -0.33 30.51 -8.58
N ILE A 45 0.96 30.82 -8.65
CA ILE A 45 1.96 30.03 -9.38
C ILE A 45 2.03 28.60 -8.83
N MET A 46 2.08 28.44 -7.51
CA MET A 46 2.07 27.10 -6.90
C MET A 46 0.78 26.32 -7.19
N GLN A 47 -0.37 26.99 -7.28
CA GLN A 47 -1.65 26.33 -7.53
C GLN A 47 -1.89 25.99 -9.01
N GLN A 48 -1.51 26.88 -9.93
CA GLN A 48 -1.85 26.80 -11.35
C GLN A 48 -0.68 26.34 -12.22
N GLY A 49 0.56 26.42 -11.72
CA GLY A 49 1.77 26.19 -12.49
C GLY A 49 2.31 27.48 -13.11
N LEU A 50 3.48 27.39 -13.74
CA LEU A 50 4.15 28.49 -14.43
C LEU A 50 4.44 28.08 -15.88
N ARG A 51 4.35 29.02 -16.81
CA ARG A 51 5.03 28.90 -18.11
C ARG A 51 6.35 29.65 -18.08
N ASP A 52 7.44 28.92 -18.26
CA ASP A 52 8.76 29.51 -18.49
C ASP A 52 8.80 30.22 -19.85
N ARG A 53 9.71 31.18 -20.02
CA ARG A 53 9.94 31.96 -21.24
C ARG A 53 10.27 31.10 -22.45
N ASN A 54 10.77 29.89 -22.22
CA ASN A 54 11.05 28.88 -23.24
C ASN A 54 9.81 28.05 -23.62
N GLY A 55 8.61 28.42 -23.16
CA GLY A 55 7.36 27.71 -23.41
C GLY A 55 7.18 26.42 -22.60
N ARG A 56 8.04 26.17 -21.60
CA ARG A 56 7.97 24.98 -20.75
C ARG A 56 6.93 25.19 -19.65
N GLU A 57 5.95 24.30 -19.58
CA GLU A 57 4.96 24.28 -18.50
C GLU A 57 5.52 23.56 -17.27
N ILE A 58 5.59 24.28 -16.16
CA ILE A 58 5.86 23.75 -14.83
C ILE A 58 4.51 23.43 -14.20
N GLU A 59 4.26 22.16 -13.90
CA GLU A 59 2.99 21.70 -13.33
C GLU A 59 2.74 22.30 -11.95
N GLY A 60 1.53 22.83 -11.77
CA GLY A 60 1.06 23.30 -10.47
C GLY A 60 0.69 22.15 -9.52
N LEU A 61 0.49 22.50 -8.25
CA LEU A 61 0.08 21.57 -7.19
C LEU A 61 -1.28 20.91 -7.49
N ARG A 62 -2.22 21.62 -8.14
CA ARG A 62 -3.50 21.02 -8.52
C ARG A 62 -3.34 19.90 -9.53
N GLU A 63 -2.43 20.08 -10.48
CA GLU A 63 -2.17 19.13 -11.55
C GLU A 63 -1.46 17.89 -11.02
N THR A 64 -0.43 18.08 -10.21
CA THR A 64 0.27 16.98 -9.54
C THR A 64 -0.67 16.21 -8.60
N LEU A 65 -1.53 16.90 -7.83
CA LEU A 65 -2.55 16.23 -7.00
C LEU A 65 -3.58 15.46 -7.83
N ARG A 66 -3.98 15.99 -9.00
CA ARG A 66 -4.87 15.31 -9.94
C ARG A 66 -4.23 14.02 -10.45
N LYS A 67 -3.00 14.09 -10.94
CA LYS A 67 -2.22 12.93 -11.39
C LYS A 67 -1.99 11.91 -10.27
N LEU A 68 -1.74 12.36 -9.04
CA LEU A 68 -1.61 11.48 -7.87
C LEU A 68 -2.93 10.72 -7.59
N ARG A 69 -4.07 11.41 -7.68
CA ARG A 69 -5.38 10.78 -7.50
C ARG A 69 -5.72 9.82 -8.63
N GLU A 70 -5.46 10.21 -9.87
CA GLU A 70 -5.63 9.35 -11.05
C GLU A 70 -4.74 8.12 -10.93
N ARG A 71 -3.47 8.28 -10.54
CA ARG A 71 -2.55 7.16 -10.35
C ARG A 71 -2.97 6.24 -9.21
N LYS A 72 -3.46 6.79 -8.10
CA LYS A 72 -4.04 6.01 -6.99
C LYS A 72 -5.26 5.22 -7.45
N LYS A 73 -6.11 5.83 -8.27
CA LYS A 73 -7.30 5.20 -8.84
C LYS A 73 -6.90 4.10 -9.83
N GLU A 74 -5.95 4.34 -10.72
CA GLU A 74 -5.37 3.34 -11.62
C GLU A 74 -4.79 2.16 -10.84
N ILE A 75 -3.99 2.39 -9.80
CA ILE A 75 -3.41 1.30 -8.99
C ILE A 75 -4.52 0.43 -8.37
N ARG A 76 -5.61 1.08 -7.92
CA ARG A 76 -6.79 0.39 -7.37
C ARG A 76 -7.60 -0.36 -8.43
N GLU A 77 -7.85 0.24 -9.59
CA GLU A 77 -8.68 -0.31 -10.67
C GLU A 77 -7.94 -1.36 -11.50
N SER A 78 -6.62 -1.24 -11.62
CA SER A 78 -5.77 -2.19 -12.33
C SER A 78 -5.43 -3.44 -11.53
N GLY A 79 -5.89 -3.55 -10.27
CA GLY A 79 -5.50 -4.66 -9.38
C GLY A 79 -3.98 -4.69 -9.13
N GLN A 80 -3.25 -3.59 -9.34
CA GLN A 80 -1.78 -3.55 -9.21
C GLN A 80 -1.31 -3.46 -7.75
N LEU A 81 -1.85 -4.34 -6.92
CA LEU A 81 -1.04 -4.99 -5.90
C LEU A 81 -0.68 -6.41 -6.40
N GLY A 82 -0.10 -6.50 -7.60
CA GLY A 82 0.68 -7.65 -8.10
C GLY A 82 -0.09 -8.95 -8.30
N GLY A 83 -0.17 -9.46 -9.54
CA GLY A 83 -0.85 -10.74 -9.83
C GLY A 83 -0.41 -11.91 -8.95
N GLU A 84 0.83 -11.89 -8.43
CA GLU A 84 1.34 -12.85 -7.46
C GLU A 84 0.76 -12.72 -6.03
N PHE A 85 0.39 -11.51 -5.57
CA PHE A 85 -0.34 -11.34 -4.32
C PHE A 85 -1.85 -11.51 -4.49
N ASP A 86 -2.39 -11.25 -5.69
CA ASP A 86 -3.79 -11.58 -6.01
C ASP A 86 -4.03 -13.09 -5.90
N ASP A 87 -3.07 -13.90 -6.36
CA ASP A 87 -3.13 -15.35 -6.22
C ASP A 87 -3.08 -15.78 -4.74
N VAL A 88 -2.24 -15.11 -3.94
CA VAL A 88 -2.20 -15.32 -2.47
C VAL A 88 -3.50 -14.90 -1.80
N ALA A 89 -4.10 -13.79 -2.23
CA ALA A 89 -5.37 -13.31 -1.69
C ALA A 89 -6.52 -14.27 -1.99
N LYS A 90 -6.60 -14.78 -3.22
CA LYS A 90 -7.58 -15.81 -3.61
C LYS A 90 -7.39 -17.10 -2.82
N GLU A 91 -6.15 -17.58 -2.72
CA GLU A 91 -5.87 -18.80 -1.95
C GLU A 91 -6.21 -18.63 -0.47
N LEU A 92 -6.01 -17.44 0.09
CA LEU A 92 -6.41 -17.12 1.45
C LEU A 92 -7.93 -17.10 1.61
N GLU A 93 -8.67 -16.56 0.63
CA GLU A 93 -10.14 -16.60 0.60
C GLU A 93 -10.65 -18.04 0.55
N ASP A 94 -10.08 -18.89 -0.30
CA ASP A 94 -10.42 -20.32 -0.37
C ASP A 94 -10.22 -21.02 1.00
N ILE A 95 -9.12 -20.71 1.71
CA ILE A 95 -8.85 -21.25 3.04
C ILE A 95 -9.89 -20.79 4.06
N VAL A 96 -10.31 -19.52 4.00
CA VAL A 96 -11.35 -18.97 4.88
C VAL A 96 -12.70 -19.63 4.60
N ASP A 97 -13.04 -19.85 3.34
CA ASP A 97 -14.29 -20.52 2.96
C ASP A 97 -14.30 -21.99 3.40
N GLU A 98 -13.17 -22.69 3.27
CA GLU A 98 -13.01 -24.06 3.81
C GLU A 98 -13.16 -24.09 5.34
N GLU A 99 -12.59 -23.11 6.04
CA GLU A 99 -12.75 -23.00 7.49
C GLU A 99 -14.21 -22.73 7.88
N ARG A 100 -14.93 -21.87 7.15
CA ARG A 100 -16.37 -21.65 7.37
C ARG A 100 -17.16 -22.95 7.23
N LEU A 101 -16.89 -23.72 6.17
CA LEU A 101 -17.52 -25.02 5.95
C LEU A 101 -17.21 -26.01 7.07
N ALA A 102 -15.95 -26.05 7.55
CA ALA A 102 -15.54 -26.93 8.63
C ALA A 102 -16.23 -26.59 9.96
N VAL A 103 -16.42 -25.29 10.26
CA VAL A 103 -17.20 -24.81 11.41
C VAL A 103 -18.66 -25.28 11.32
N ASP A 104 -19.28 -25.11 10.16
CA ASP A 104 -20.66 -25.53 9.92
C ASP A 104 -20.83 -27.05 10.04
N GLU A 105 -19.87 -27.82 9.54
CA GLU A 105 -19.89 -29.28 9.65
C GLU A 105 -19.69 -29.76 11.09
N ALA A 106 -18.78 -29.13 11.84
CA ALA A 106 -18.56 -29.44 13.25
C ALA A 106 -19.82 -29.19 14.09
N GLU A 107 -20.51 -28.06 13.86
CA GLU A 107 -21.78 -27.75 14.50
C GLU A 107 -22.86 -28.79 14.18
N ARG A 108 -22.99 -29.14 12.89
CA ARG A 108 -23.99 -30.11 12.42
C ARG A 108 -23.77 -31.50 13.03
N ARG A 109 -22.53 -31.99 13.05
CA ARG A 109 -22.16 -33.25 13.70
C ARG A 109 -22.47 -33.24 15.19
N ALA A 110 -22.24 -32.12 15.87
CA ALA A 110 -22.59 -31.98 17.28
C ALA A 110 -24.12 -32.05 17.49
N ASN A 111 -24.90 -31.39 16.62
CA ASN A 111 -26.37 -31.44 16.65
C ASN A 111 -26.92 -32.85 16.40
N GLU A 112 -26.32 -33.60 15.48
CA GLU A 112 -26.73 -34.98 15.13
C GLU A 112 -26.36 -36.01 16.20
N SER A 113 -25.43 -35.66 17.11
CA SER A 113 -24.90 -36.59 18.11
C SER A 113 -25.87 -36.93 19.26
N GLY A 114 -27.05 -36.30 19.30
CA GLY A 114 -28.10 -36.56 20.30
C GLY A 114 -27.84 -36.04 21.71
N ASP A 115 -26.73 -35.32 21.94
CA ASP A 115 -26.39 -34.71 23.23
C ASP A 115 -26.58 -33.20 23.17
N GLU A 116 -27.63 -32.73 23.83
CA GLU A 116 -28.03 -31.33 23.85
C GLU A 116 -26.95 -30.41 24.43
N ARG A 117 -26.18 -30.88 25.43
CA ARG A 117 -25.12 -30.07 26.04
C ARG A 117 -23.97 -29.89 25.05
N ARG A 118 -23.57 -30.95 24.35
CA ARG A 118 -22.54 -30.84 23.31
C ARG A 118 -23.01 -29.98 22.14
N ALA A 119 -24.26 -30.12 21.71
CA ALA A 119 -24.85 -29.30 20.66
C ALA A 119 -24.84 -27.80 21.02
N ALA A 120 -25.24 -27.44 22.24
CA ALA A 120 -25.24 -26.04 22.69
C ALA A 120 -23.83 -25.42 22.66
N VAL A 121 -22.83 -26.11 23.23
CA VAL A 121 -21.44 -25.62 23.22
C VAL A 121 -20.89 -25.48 21.80
N ALA A 122 -21.20 -26.43 20.91
CA ALA A 122 -20.76 -26.37 19.53
C ALA A 122 -21.40 -25.19 18.76
N ARG A 123 -22.67 -24.90 19.00
CA ARG A 123 -23.36 -23.75 18.40
C ARG A 123 -22.74 -22.42 18.83
N ASP A 124 -22.50 -22.24 20.12
CA ASP A 124 -21.90 -21.02 20.65
C ASP A 124 -20.49 -20.81 20.08
N ALA A 125 -19.68 -21.88 20.07
CA ALA A 125 -18.33 -21.84 19.54
C ALA A 125 -18.30 -21.62 18.01
N ALA A 126 -19.28 -22.14 17.28
CA ALA A 126 -19.42 -21.91 15.83
C ALA A 126 -19.91 -20.48 15.52
N ALA A 127 -20.79 -19.92 16.36
CA ALA A 127 -21.24 -18.54 16.23
C ALA A 127 -20.08 -17.54 16.45
N GLU A 128 -19.26 -17.75 17.49
CA GLU A 128 -18.09 -16.92 17.74
C GLU A 128 -17.10 -16.96 16.56
N ARG A 129 -16.81 -18.16 16.05
CA ARG A 129 -15.91 -18.33 14.89
C ARG A 129 -16.43 -17.61 13.65
N ARG A 130 -17.71 -17.78 13.31
CA ARG A 130 -18.32 -17.08 12.17
C ARG A 130 -18.23 -15.57 12.29
N LEU A 131 -18.53 -15.01 13.47
CA LEU A 131 -18.36 -13.57 13.71
C LEU A 131 -16.92 -13.10 13.49
N ARG A 132 -15.92 -13.86 13.96
CA ARG A 132 -14.51 -13.52 13.70
C ARG A 132 -14.18 -13.57 12.21
N LEU A 133 -14.62 -14.61 11.50
CA LEU A 133 -14.39 -14.78 10.07
C LEU A 133 -15.13 -13.73 9.21
N ASP A 134 -16.25 -13.18 9.68
CA ASP A 134 -17.00 -12.11 9.00
C ASP A 134 -16.42 -10.72 9.25
N MET A 135 -15.71 -10.53 10.37
CA MET A 135 -15.03 -9.27 10.72
C MET A 135 -13.61 -9.16 10.15
N LEU A 136 -13.17 -10.16 9.36
CA LEU A 136 -11.85 -10.13 8.74
C LEU A 136 -11.70 -8.88 7.84
N PRO A 137 -10.59 -8.14 7.96
CA PRO A 137 -10.36 -6.96 7.15
C PRO A 137 -10.12 -7.31 5.68
N ASP A 138 -10.47 -6.39 4.78
CA ASP A 138 -10.25 -6.53 3.33
C ASP A 138 -8.75 -6.48 2.95
N ASP A 139 -7.90 -5.91 3.81
CA ASP A 139 -6.47 -5.79 3.57
C ASP A 139 -5.75 -7.13 3.82
N LEU A 140 -5.02 -7.62 2.81
CA LEU A 140 -4.33 -8.92 2.86
C LEU A 140 -3.38 -9.05 4.05
N ALA A 141 -2.59 -8.01 4.35
CA ALA A 141 -1.61 -8.08 5.43
C ALA A 141 -2.29 -8.17 6.80
N ARG A 142 -3.35 -7.38 7.01
CA ARG A 142 -4.15 -7.48 8.24
C ARG A 142 -4.93 -8.79 8.33
N LYS A 143 -5.47 -9.29 7.22
CA LYS A 143 -6.18 -10.58 7.17
C LYS A 143 -5.25 -11.73 7.57
N VAL A 144 -4.01 -11.73 7.07
CA VAL A 144 -2.98 -12.70 7.48
C VAL A 144 -2.63 -12.58 8.96
N ASP A 145 -2.47 -11.37 9.48
CA ASP A 145 -2.18 -11.15 10.91
C ASP A 145 -3.31 -11.66 11.82
N GLU A 146 -4.56 -11.32 11.51
CA GLU A 146 -5.74 -11.79 12.25
C GLU A 146 -5.86 -13.32 12.21
N LEU A 147 -5.69 -13.93 11.03
CA LEU A 147 -5.75 -15.39 10.87
C LEU A 147 -4.57 -16.11 11.51
N SER A 148 -3.42 -15.45 11.70
CA SER A 148 -2.29 -16.05 12.43
C SER A 148 -2.56 -16.25 13.93
N HIS A 149 -3.51 -15.50 14.48
CA HIS A 149 -3.97 -15.61 15.86
C HIS A 149 -5.32 -16.34 15.98
N TYR A 150 -5.84 -16.88 14.87
CA TYR A 150 -7.14 -17.54 14.80
C TYR A 150 -7.03 -19.04 15.08
N ASP A 151 -7.94 -19.57 15.90
CA ASP A 151 -8.03 -20.98 16.24
C ASP A 151 -8.88 -21.75 15.22
N PHE A 152 -8.23 -22.23 14.17
CA PHE A 152 -8.85 -23.02 13.10
C PHE A 152 -9.58 -24.26 13.63
N GLN A 153 -10.81 -24.47 13.13
CA GLN A 153 -11.59 -25.68 13.31
C GLN A 153 -11.07 -26.81 12.41
N SER A 154 -10.59 -26.46 11.21
CA SER A 154 -10.00 -27.39 10.25
C SER A 154 -8.48 -27.43 10.36
N GLU A 155 -7.95 -28.59 10.71
CA GLU A 155 -6.51 -28.87 10.65
C GLU A 155 -5.95 -28.73 9.23
N ASP A 156 -6.77 -28.97 8.21
CA ASP A 156 -6.36 -28.84 6.81
C ASP A 156 -6.24 -27.37 6.42
N SER A 157 -7.21 -26.53 6.82
CA SER A 157 -7.19 -25.09 6.59
C SER A 157 -6.00 -24.44 7.31
N ARG A 158 -5.70 -24.87 8.54
CA ARG A 158 -4.51 -24.41 9.29
C ARG A 158 -3.22 -24.72 8.53
N ARG A 159 -3.03 -25.98 8.10
CA ARG A 159 -1.81 -26.38 7.37
C ARG A 159 -1.65 -25.62 6.06
N ARG A 160 -2.72 -25.39 5.32
CA ARG A 160 -2.69 -24.60 4.08
C ARG A 160 -2.34 -23.13 4.35
N PHE A 161 -2.91 -22.54 5.40
CA PHE A 161 -2.59 -21.18 5.81
C PHE A 161 -1.09 -21.04 6.16
N GLU A 162 -0.56 -21.95 6.97
CA GLU A 162 0.87 -21.94 7.34
C GLU A 162 1.78 -22.04 6.11
N GLN A 163 1.45 -22.91 5.15
CA GLN A 163 2.19 -23.05 3.89
C GLN A 163 2.10 -21.78 3.03
N LEU A 164 0.94 -21.13 2.99
CA LEU A 164 0.75 -19.87 2.27
C LEU A 164 1.61 -18.76 2.87
N VAL A 165 1.59 -18.61 4.21
CA VAL A 165 2.39 -17.61 4.93
C VAL A 165 3.88 -17.84 4.71
N GLU A 166 4.33 -19.09 4.74
CA GLU A 166 5.74 -19.43 4.52
C GLU A 166 6.18 -19.08 3.09
N ARG A 167 5.39 -19.43 2.08
CA ARG A 167 5.66 -19.03 0.69
C ARG A 167 5.69 -17.51 0.53
N LEU A 168 4.74 -16.81 1.15
CA LEU A 168 4.66 -15.35 1.13
C LEU A 168 5.93 -14.73 1.75
N ARG A 169 6.40 -15.23 2.90
CA ARG A 169 7.65 -14.79 3.54
C ARG A 169 8.86 -14.96 2.62
N GLN A 170 8.97 -16.12 1.97
CA GLN A 170 10.07 -16.40 1.04
C GLN A 170 10.05 -15.45 -0.16
N GLN A 171 8.88 -15.19 -0.75
CA GLN A 171 8.73 -14.26 -1.86
C GLN A 171 9.10 -12.83 -1.47
N VAL A 172 8.66 -12.35 -0.30
CA VAL A 172 9.00 -11.02 0.20
C VAL A 172 10.51 -10.89 0.41
N ALA A 173 11.15 -11.89 1.02
CA ALA A 173 12.60 -11.91 1.24
C ALA A 173 13.37 -11.90 -0.09
N GLN A 174 12.93 -12.69 -1.07
CA GLN A 174 13.55 -12.75 -2.40
C GLN A 174 13.48 -11.38 -3.11
N ARG A 175 12.32 -10.71 -3.09
CA ARG A 175 12.18 -9.39 -3.71
C ARG A 175 13.05 -8.33 -3.02
N GLN A 176 13.15 -8.38 -1.69
CA GLN A 176 14.02 -7.46 -0.97
C GLN A 176 15.51 -7.67 -1.34
N PHE A 177 15.94 -8.92 -1.47
CA PHE A 177 17.28 -9.25 -1.92
C PHE A 177 17.56 -8.78 -3.36
N GLU A 178 16.62 -9.02 -4.27
CA GLU A 178 16.72 -8.54 -5.66
C GLU A 178 16.83 -7.03 -5.74
N GLN A 179 16.02 -6.30 -4.97
CA GLN A 179 16.10 -4.84 -4.91
C GLN A 179 17.45 -4.34 -4.38
N VAL A 180 17.99 -4.96 -3.33
CA VAL A 180 19.31 -4.63 -2.77
C VAL A 180 20.43 -4.96 -3.76
N SER A 181 20.37 -6.13 -4.40
CA SER A 181 21.35 -6.56 -5.41
C SER A 181 21.33 -5.64 -6.63
N SER A 182 20.14 -5.28 -7.14
CA SER A 182 19.97 -4.29 -8.20
C SER A 182 20.37 -2.89 -7.77
N ALA A 183 20.29 -2.55 -6.49
CA ALA A 183 20.78 -1.27 -5.99
C ALA A 183 22.31 -1.22 -5.97
N ALA A 184 22.94 -2.28 -5.46
CA ALA A 184 24.39 -2.42 -5.44
C ALA A 184 25.00 -2.51 -6.85
N LYS A 185 24.37 -3.24 -7.78
CA LYS A 185 24.82 -3.33 -9.18
C LYS A 185 24.70 -2.02 -9.97
N ASN A 186 23.75 -1.16 -9.58
CA ASN A 186 23.53 0.14 -10.22
C ASN A 186 24.35 1.27 -9.58
N MET A 187 25.04 1.02 -8.45
CA MET A 187 26.14 1.88 -7.99
C MET A 187 27.40 1.42 -8.74
N SER A 188 27.70 2.06 -9.86
CA SER A 188 28.94 1.75 -10.59
C SER A 188 30.16 2.18 -9.75
N PRO A 189 31.34 1.57 -9.96
CA PRO A 189 32.58 2.02 -9.34
C PRO A 189 32.92 3.50 -9.61
N GLU A 190 32.29 4.10 -10.62
CA GLU A 190 32.50 5.48 -11.06
C GLU A 190 31.88 6.51 -10.09
N ASP A 191 30.88 6.13 -9.28
CA ASP A 191 30.27 7.00 -8.25
C ASP A 191 31.07 7.00 -6.93
N VAL A 192 31.98 6.05 -6.73
CA VAL A 192 32.82 5.93 -5.52
C VAL A 192 34.13 6.72 -5.64
N ALA A 193 34.48 7.18 -6.85
CA ALA A 193 35.74 7.85 -7.15
C ALA A 193 35.62 9.38 -7.36
N ARG A 194 34.52 10.01 -6.92
CA ARG A 194 34.33 11.46 -7.02
C ARG A 194 34.29 12.15 -5.67
#